data_AF-A1R3G9-F1
#
_entry.id   AF-A1R3G9-F1
#
_cell.length_a   1.000
_cell.length_b   1.000
_cell.length_c   1.000
_cell.angle_alpha   90.00
_cell.angle_beta   90.00
_cell.angle_gamma   90.00
#
_symmetry.space_group_name_H-M   'P 1'
#
loop_
_entity.id
_entity.type
_entity.pdbx_description
1 polymer ?
#
loop_
_entity_poly.entity_id
_entity_poly.type
_entity_poly.pdbx_seq_one_letter_code
_entity_poly.pdbx_strand_id
1 'polypeptide(L)'
;MNDQLNPIVPTAWEAAVAGAGAVSLLLFVAALILVLRTGSFSPGVRFALALLAFAVPVAGPVAGIVVALLEQRRARRRITVSP
;
A
#
# COMPACT_ATOMS: atom_id res chain seq x y z
N MET A 1 -10.98 -29.82 -18.57
CA MET A 1 -10.61 -29.62 -17.15
C MET A 1 -10.93 -28.17 -16.85
N ASN A 2 -11.98 -27.90 -16.06
CA ASN A 2 -12.34 -26.55 -15.67
C ASN A 2 -11.47 -26.16 -14.48
N ASP A 3 -10.38 -25.43 -14.74
CA ASP A 3 -9.57 -24.77 -13.70
C ASP A 3 -10.32 -23.55 -13.16
N GLN A 4 -11.52 -23.79 -12.61
CA GLN A 4 -12.30 -22.75 -11.96
C GLN A 4 -11.63 -22.44 -10.63
N LEU A 5 -10.74 -21.44 -10.64
CA LEU A 5 -10.09 -20.86 -9.46
C LEU A 5 -11.14 -20.62 -8.37
N ASN A 6 -11.01 -21.33 -7.25
CA ASN A 6 -11.88 -21.14 -6.10
C ASN A 6 -11.65 -19.74 -5.53
N PRO A 7 -12.63 -18.81 -5.62
CA PRO A 7 -12.43 -17.42 -5.22
C PRO A 7 -12.18 -17.24 -3.72
N ILE A 8 -12.41 -18.28 -2.91
CA ILE A 8 -12.15 -18.29 -1.46
C ILE A 8 -10.67 -18.52 -1.16
N VAL A 9 -9.94 -19.22 -2.03
CA VAL A 9 -8.52 -19.53 -1.80
C VAL A 9 -7.68 -18.44 -2.47
N PRO A 10 -6.96 -17.63 -1.69
CA PRO A 10 -6.11 -16.60 -2.27
C PRO A 10 -5.04 -17.24 -3.14
N THR A 11 -4.79 -16.59 -4.27
CA THR A 11 -3.67 -16.95 -5.14
C THR A 11 -2.34 -16.70 -4.42
N ALA A 12 -1.26 -17.33 -4.90
CA ALA A 12 0.07 -17.13 -4.34
C ALA A 12 0.50 -15.64 -4.33
N TRP A 13 0.07 -14.88 -5.35
CA TRP A 13 0.31 -13.43 -5.43
C TRP A 13 -0.45 -12.67 -4.34
N GLU A 14 -1.75 -12.94 -4.16
CA GLU A 14 -2.55 -12.27 -3.14
C GLU A 14 -2.06 -12.58 -1.72
N ALA A 15 -1.67 -13.84 -1.47
CA ALA A 15 -1.06 -14.24 -0.21
C ALA A 15 0.28 -13.53 0.04
N ALA A 16 1.12 -13.40 -0.98
CA ALA A 16 2.39 -12.67 -0.89
C ALA A 16 2.17 -11.17 -0.63
N VAL A 17 1.21 -10.54 -1.31
CA VAL A 17 0.85 -9.13 -1.10
C VAL A 17 0.31 -8.91 0.32
N ALA A 18 -0.59 -9.77 0.80
CA ALA A 18 -1.10 -9.70 2.16
C ALA A 18 0.00 -9.89 3.21
N GLY A 19 0.90 -10.85 3.00
CA GLY A 19 2.08 -11.07 3.84
C GLY A 19 3.02 -9.87 3.87
N ALA A 20 3.32 -9.28 2.71
CA ALA A 20 4.12 -8.06 2.61
C ALA A 20 3.47 -6.89 3.37
N GLY A 21 2.14 -6.73 3.24
CA GLY A 21 1.37 -5.75 3.99
C GLY A 21 1.48 -5.93 5.51
N ALA A 22 1.39 -7.17 5.99
CA ALA A 22 1.55 -7.48 7.41
C ALA A 22 2.97 -7.15 7.91
N VAL A 23 4.01 -7.50 7.15
CA VAL A 23 5.41 -7.16 7.49
C VAL A 23 5.61 -5.64 7.52
N SER A 24 5.10 -4.91 6.51
CA SER A 24 5.17 -3.45 6.48
C SER A 24 4.49 -2.81 7.69
N LEU A 25 3.33 -3.33 8.11
CA LEU A 25 2.63 -2.84 9.31
C LEU A 25 3.45 -3.07 10.59
N LEU A 26 4.06 -4.24 10.75
CA LEU A 26 4.90 -4.55 11.90
C LEU A 26 6.13 -3.62 11.97
N LEU A 27 6.79 -3.40 10.82
CA LEU A 27 7.93 -2.48 10.74
C LEU A 27 7.52 -1.04 11.06
N PHE A 28 6.36 -0.60 10.59
CA PHE A 28 5.81 0.72 10.91
C PHE A 28 5.60 0.90 12.42
N VAL A 29 4.94 -0.06 13.07
CA VAL A 29 4.71 -0.02 14.53
C VAL A 29 6.04 -0.04 15.29
N ALA A 30 6.98 -0.89 14.89
CA ALA A 30 8.30 -0.96 15.51
C ALA A 30 9.07 0.36 15.37
N ALA A 31 9.03 1.01 14.19
CA ALA A 31 9.66 2.29 13.95
C ALA A 31 9.07 3.39 14.84
N LEU A 32 7.74 3.46 14.97
CA LEU A 32 7.09 4.42 15.87
C LEU A 32 7.52 4.20 17.33
N ILE A 33 7.49 2.95 17.80
CA ILE A 33 7.93 2.62 19.17
C ILE A 33 9.38 3.05 19.39
N LEU A 34 10.27 2.79 18.43
CA LEU A 34 11.69 3.15 18.53
C LEU A 34 11.88 4.67 18.59
N VAL A 35 11.23 5.41 17.70
CA VAL A 35 11.28 6.88 17.65
C VAL A 35 10.74 7.52 18.94
N LEU A 36 9.61 7.01 19.43
CA LEU A 36 8.98 7.52 20.66
C LEU A 36 9.75 7.14 21.92
N ARG A 37 10.38 5.96 21.97
CA ARG A 37 11.23 5.56 23.11
C ARG A 37 12.58 6.27 23.14
N THR A 38 13.08 6.71 22.00
CA THR A 38 14.43 7.32 21.91
C THR A 38 14.41 8.76 22.41
N GLY A 39 14.86 8.97 23.65
CA GLY A 39 14.89 10.28 24.31
C GLY A 39 15.94 11.26 23.78
N SER A 40 16.88 10.80 22.96
CA SER A 40 17.96 11.63 22.39
C SER A 40 17.54 12.47 21.18
N PHE A 41 16.36 12.23 20.61
CA PHE A 41 15.87 12.98 19.47
C PHE A 41 15.17 14.27 19.88
N SER A 42 15.48 15.36 19.18
CA SER A 42 14.72 16.60 19.29
C SER A 42 13.28 16.38 18.80
N PRO A 43 12.31 17.19 19.26
CA PRO A 43 10.91 17.06 18.84
C PRO A 43 10.72 17.10 17.32
N GLY A 44 11.46 17.96 16.62
CA GLY A 44 11.39 18.08 15.15
C GLY A 44 11.90 16.82 14.43
N VAL A 45 12.98 16.22 14.90
CA VAL A 45 13.51 14.96 14.33
C VAL A 45 12.55 13.80 14.57
N ARG A 46 11.97 13.71 15.78
CA ARG A 46 10.91 12.72 16.07
C ARG A 46 9.72 12.86 15.14
N PHE A 47 9.27 14.08 14.91
CA PHE A 47 8.16 14.36 13.99
C PHE A 47 8.50 13.95 12.55
N ALA A 48 9.67 14.34 12.05
CA ALA A 48 10.11 13.99 10.70
C ALA A 48 10.22 12.47 10.51
N LEU A 49 10.78 11.74 11.49
CA LEU A 49 10.91 10.28 11.43
C LEU A 49 9.54 9.58 11.49
N ALA A 50 8.62 10.06 12.32
CA ALA A 50 7.26 9.54 12.37
C ALA A 50 6.52 9.77 11.04
N LEU A 51 6.65 10.97 10.46
CA LEU A 51 6.06 11.31 9.16
C LEU A 51 6.63 10.43 8.04
N LEU A 52 7.94 10.19 8.05
CA LEU A 52 8.62 9.31 7.10
C LEU A 52 8.14 7.86 7.24
N ALA A 53 7.96 7.37 8.47
CA ALA A 53 7.41 6.04 8.73
C ALA A 53 5.99 5.89 8.15
N PHE A 54 5.18 6.96 8.16
CA PHE A 54 3.85 7.00 7.55
C PHE A 54 3.87 7.05 6.01
N ALA A 55 4.90 7.61 5.40
CA ALA A 55 4.97 7.73 3.93
C ALA A 55 5.04 6.36 3.24
N VAL A 56 5.73 5.39 3.85
CA VAL A 56 5.92 4.03 3.31
C VAL A 56 4.59 3.26 3.13
N PRO A 57 3.72 3.12 4.15
CA PRO A 57 2.44 2.42 3.99
C PRO A 57 1.42 3.17 3.12
N VAL A 58 1.58 4.49 2.89
CA VAL A 58 0.64 5.30 2.12
C VAL A 58 0.97 5.32 0.62
N ALA A 59 2.23 5.11 0.24
CA ALA A 59 2.67 5.13 -1.17
C ALA A 59 1.95 4.08 -2.03
N GLY A 60 1.76 2.86 -1.52
CA GLY A 60 1.06 1.78 -2.21
C GLY A 60 -0.41 2.10 -2.54
N PRO A 61 -1.24 2.45 -1.54
CA PRO A 61 -2.62 2.89 -1.76
C PRO A 61 -2.74 4.06 -2.75
N VAL A 62 -1.86 5.06 -2.65
CA VAL A 62 -1.85 6.20 -3.58
C VAL A 62 -1.55 5.74 -5.01
N ALA A 63 -0.54 4.87 -5.21
CA ALA A 63 -0.24 4.32 -6.53
C ALA A 63 -1.43 3.51 -7.09
N GLY A 64 -2.08 2.69 -6.27
CA GLY A 64 -3.27 1.92 -6.65
C GLY A 64 -4.43 2.82 -7.09
N ILE A 65 -4.71 3.89 -6.34
CA ILE A 65 -5.73 4.89 -6.70
C ILE A 65 -5.39 5.55 -8.04
N VAL A 66 -4.14 5.96 -8.23
CA VAL A 66 -3.69 6.59 -9.49
C VAL A 66 -3.88 5.64 -10.66
N VAL A 67 -3.45 4.38 -10.55
CA VAL A 67 -3.63 3.36 -11.60
C VAL A 67 -5.11 3.15 -11.89
N ALA A 68 -5.94 2.98 -10.86
CA ALA A 68 -7.38 2.80 -11.03
C ALA A 68 -8.04 3.99 -11.76
N LEU A 69 -7.66 5.23 -11.41
CA LEU A 69 -8.16 6.43 -12.07
C LEU A 69 -7.70 6.53 -13.53
N LEU A 70 -6.46 6.13 -13.82
CA LEU A 70 -5.93 6.11 -15.19
C LEU A 70 -6.67 5.08 -16.06
N GLU A 71 -6.95 3.89 -15.53
CA GLU A 71 -7.73 2.86 -16.21
C GLU A 71 -9.18 3.31 -16.45
N GLN A 72 -9.83 3.93 -15.45
CA GLN A 72 -11.17 4.51 -15.62
C GLN A 72 -11.22 5.57 -16.73
N ARG A 73 -10.19 6.42 -16.84
CA ARG A 73 -10.09 7.42 -17.91
C ARG A 73 -9.93 6.77 -19.29
N ARG A 74 -9.13 5.71 -19.40
CA ARG A 74 -8.97 4.94 -20.66
C ARG A 74 -10.28 4.27 -21.07
N ALA A 75 -10.97 3.62 -20.13
CA ALA A 75 -12.24 2.97 -20.38
C ALA A 75 -13.31 3.98 -20.87
N ARG A 76 -13.40 5.16 -20.24
CA ARG A 76 -14.30 6.23 -20.69
C ARG A 76 -13.97 6.74 -22.10
N ARG A 77 -12.68 6.92 -22.43
CA ARG A 77 -12.27 7.33 -23.79
C ARG A 77 -12.63 6.29 -24.85
N ARG A 78 -12.54 4.98 -24.55
CA ARG A 78 -12.91 3.92 -25.51
C ARG A 78 -14.39 3.97 -25.92
N ILE A 79 -15.28 4.35 -25.00
CA ILE A 79 -16.72 4.42 -25.26
C ILE A 79 -17.07 5.58 -26.21
N THR A 80 -16.29 6.66 -26.20
CA THR A 80 -16.55 7.86 -27.03
C THR A 80 -16.01 7.76 -28.46
N VAL A 81 -15.09 6.83 -28.76
CA VAL A 81 -14.47 6.68 -30.09
C VAL A 81 -15.06 5.50 -30.89
N SER A 82 -16.23 4.99 -30.50
CA SER A 82 -16.95 3.99 -31.29
C SER A 82 -18.00 4.69 -32.17
N PRO A 83 -17.75 4.91 -33.48
CA PRO A 83 -18.79 5.18 -34.46
C PRO A 83 -19.65 3.93 -34.75
#